data_AF-A0A8T6M2T0-F1
#
_entry.id   AF-A0A8T6M2T0-F1
#
_cell.length_a   1.000
_cell.length_b   1.000
_cell.length_c   1.000
_cell.angle_alpha   90.00
_cell.angle_beta   90.00
_cell.angle_gamma   90.00
#
_symmetry.space_group_name_H-M   'P 1'
#
loop_
_entity.id
_entity.type
_entity.pdbx_description
1 polymer ?
#
loop_
_entity_poly.entity_id
_entity_poly.type
_entity_poly.pdbx_seq_one_letter_code
_entity_poly.pdbx_strand_id
1 'polypeptide(L)' 'MSEEKTINERILYCIGSAAVEKDLDLGQDVTITVKGNVLKIEQRDNQDGTRDLLFKVKLITVEKLDAERVAE' A
#
# COMPACT_ATOMS: atom_id res chain seq x y z
N MET A 1 11.69 -10.06 29.11
CA MET A 1 11.36 -8.79 28.44
C MET A 1 11.19 -9.12 26.98
N SER A 2 9.99 -8.96 26.44
CA SER A 2 9.74 -9.24 25.02
C SER A 2 10.57 -8.23 24.22
N GLU A 3 11.60 -8.69 23.51
CA GLU A 3 12.39 -7.84 22.62
C GLU A 3 11.43 -7.23 21.60
N GLU A 4 11.15 -5.93 21.73
CA GLU A 4 10.42 -5.17 20.73
C GLU A 4 11.27 -5.16 19.46
N LYS A 5 11.02 -6.11 18.56
CA LYS A 5 11.67 -6.14 17.26
C LYS A 5 11.26 -4.90 16.46
N THR A 6 12.25 -4.17 15.95
CA THR A 6 12.03 -2.97 15.14
C THR A 6 11.35 -3.34 13.83
N ILE A 7 10.29 -2.61 13.46
CA ILE A 7 9.64 -2.76 12.16
C ILE A 7 10.54 -2.10 11.11
N ASN A 8 10.99 -2.88 10.13
CA ASN A 8 11.80 -2.39 9.02
C ASN A 8 10.89 -1.78 7.94
N GLU A 9 9.98 -2.58 7.40
CA GLU A 9 9.07 -2.15 6.32
C GLU A 9 7.59 -2.41 6.62
N ARG A 10 6.73 -1.59 5.99
CA ARG A 10 5.28 -1.79 5.93
C ARG A 10 4.90 -2.01 4.48
N ILE A 11 4.56 -3.24 4.12
CA ILE A 11 4.32 -3.65 2.75
C ILE A 11 2.81 -3.84 2.55
N LEU A 12 2.25 -3.16 1.56
CA LEU A 12 0.84 -3.26 1.20
C LEU A 12 0.66 -4.24 0.03
N TYR A 13 -0.10 -5.32 0.24
CA TYR A 13 -0.47 -6.26 -0.82
C TYR A 13 -1.95 -6.07 -1.18
N CYS A 14 -2.19 -5.37 -2.29
CA CYS A 14 -3.53 -5.08 -2.80
C CYS A 14 -4.08 -6.25 -3.64
N ILE A 15 -5.26 -6.75 -3.27
CA ILE A 15 -5.95 -7.82 -4.01
C ILE A 15 -7.16 -7.22 -4.72
N GLY A 16 -7.18 -7.32 -6.05
CA GLY A 16 -8.28 -6.88 -6.91
C GLY A 16 -7.79 -6.13 -8.14
N SER A 17 -8.73 -5.61 -8.91
CA SER A 17 -8.49 -4.74 -10.06
C SER A 17 -9.33 -3.48 -9.92
N ALA A 18 -8.79 -2.34 -10.34
CA ALA A 18 -9.54 -1.12 -10.53
C ALA A 18 -9.42 -0.66 -11.98
N ALA A 19 -10.50 -0.10 -12.50
CA ALA A 19 -10.50 0.53 -13.81
C ALA A 19 -10.06 1.99 -13.67
N VAL A 20 -9.22 2.45 -14.58
CA VAL A 20 -8.93 3.89 -14.72
C VAL A 20 -9.86 4.40 -15.80
N GLU A 21 -10.74 5.33 -15.45
CA GLU A 21 -11.76 5.87 -16.36
C GLU A 21 -11.18 6.85 -17.40
N LYS A 22 -9.94 7.30 -17.21
CA LYS A 22 -9.24 8.24 -18.10
C LYS A 22 -8.03 7.56 -18.73
N ASP A 23 -7.74 7.92 -19.97
CA ASP A 23 -6.51 7.50 -20.64
C ASP A 23 -5.28 7.95 -19.83
N LEU A 24 -4.29 7.06 -19.74
CA LEU A 24 -2.99 7.31 -19.13
C LEU A 24 -1.93 7.37 -20.23
N ASP A 25 -1.15 8.44 -20.23
CA ASP A 25 -0.05 8.59 -21.17
C ASP A 25 1.22 7.88 -20.67
N LEU A 26 2.01 7.35 -21.60
CA LEU A 26 3.28 6.71 -21.26
C LEU A 26 4.24 7.74 -20.63
N GLY A 27 4.81 7.40 -19.47
CA GLY A 27 5.73 8.27 -18.74
C GLY A 27 5.05 9.33 -17.86
N GLN A 28 3.72 9.29 -17.74
CA GLN A 28 3.00 10.14 -16.80
C GLN A 28 3.16 9.62 -15.36
N ASP A 29 3.64 10.48 -14.45
CA ASP A 29 3.57 10.21 -13.02
C ASP A 29 2.11 10.28 -12.54
N VAL A 30 1.67 9.25 -11.84
CA VAL A 30 0.32 9.17 -11.28
C VAL A 30 0.37 8.84 -9.80
N THR A 31 -0.38 9.59 -9.01
CA THR A 31 -0.61 9.27 -7.61
C THR A 31 -1.98 8.60 -7.51
N ILE A 32 -2.02 7.43 -6.89
CA ILE A 32 -3.24 6.64 -6.74
C ILE A 32 -3.54 6.47 -5.26
N THR A 33 -4.74 6.87 -4.84
CA THR A 33 -5.25 6.57 -3.51
C THR A 33 -6.04 5.28 -3.56
N VAL A 34 -5.62 4.31 -2.75
CA VAL A 34 -6.32 3.03 -2.59
C VAL A 34 -7.13 3.06 -1.30
N LYS A 35 -8.45 2.92 -1.42
CA LYS A 35 -9.36 2.65 -0.31
C LYS A 35 -9.72 1.18 -0.33
N GLY A 36 -9.52 0.50 0.80
CA GLY A 36 -9.75 -0.93 0.90
C GLY A 36 -9.86 -1.41 2.35
N ASN A 37 -10.27 -2.67 2.50
CA ASN A 37 -10.34 -3.34 3.80
C ASN A 37 -9.09 -4.18 4.03
N VAL A 38 -8.42 -3.98 5.16
CA VAL A 38 -7.34 -4.87 5.61
C VAL A 38 -7.96 -6.22 5.96
N LEU A 39 -7.67 -7.24 5.16
CA LEU A 39 -8.15 -8.61 5.36
C LEU A 39 -7.28 -9.38 6.35
N LYS A 40 -5.96 -9.16 6.29
CA LYS A 40 -4.99 -9.92 7.08
C LYS A 40 -3.73 -9.09 7.28
N ILE A 41 -3.17 -9.19 8.49
CA ILE A 41 -1.85 -8.66 8.82
C ILE A 41 -0.94 -9.86 9.11
N GLU A 42 0.17 -9.95 8.38
CA GLU A 42 1.19 -10.97 8.54
C GLU A 42 2.48 -10.30 9.03
N GLN A 43 3.19 -10.94 9.97
CA GLN A 43 4.52 -10.49 10.39
C GLN A 43 5.55 -11.43 9.78
N ARG A 44 6.55 -10.88 9.10
CA ARG A 44 7.68 -11.63 8.58
C ARG A 44 8.92 -11.26 9.39
N ASP A 45 9.46 -12.22 10.12
CA ASP A 45 10.74 -12.04 10.79
C ASP A 45 11.87 -12.01 9.76
N ASN A 46 12.68 -10.96 9.84
CA ASN A 46 13.93 -10.87 9.09
C ASN A 46 15.05 -11.46 9.96
N GLN A 47 16.03 -12.12 9.33
CA GLN A 47 17.13 -12.79 10.04
C GLN A 47 18.14 -11.81 10.67
N ASP A 48 17.92 -10.51 10.52
CA ASP A 48 18.71 -9.42 11.08
C ASP A 48 18.13 -8.84 12.39
N GLY A 49 17.04 -9.44 12.90
CA GLY A 49 16.37 -8.98 14.12
C GLY A 49 15.25 -7.97 13.87
N THR A 50 14.99 -7.59 12.62
CA THR A 50 13.85 -6.74 12.25
C THR A 50 12.62 -7.56 11.84
N ARG A 51 11.49 -6.90 11.62
CA ARG A 51 10.28 -7.51 11.07
C ARG A 51 9.66 -6.64 9.98
N ASP A 52 9.09 -7.28 8.97
CA ASP A 52 8.20 -6.62 8.01
C ASP A 52 6.74 -6.89 8.38
N LEU A 53 5.91 -5.86 8.26
CA LEU A 53 4.47 -5.98 8.37
C LEU A 53 3.85 -6.04 6.98
N LEU A 54 3.23 -7.17 6.66
CA LEU A 54 2.46 -7.36 5.43
C LEU A 54 0.99 -7.11 5.68
N PHE A 55 0.41 -6.14 4.99
CA PHE A 55 -1.01 -5.82 5.03
C PHE A 55 -1.67 -6.30 3.74
N LYS A 56 -2.48 -7.36 3.82
CA LYS A 56 -3.30 -7.80 2.69
C LYS A 56 -4.59 -6.99 2.67
N VAL A 57 -4.79 -6.20 1.62
CA VAL A 57 -5.92 -5.27 1.51
C VAL A 57 -6.78 -5.66 0.31
N LYS A 58 -8.09 -5.81 0.53
CA LYS A 58 -9.08 -5.94 -0.55
C LYS A 58 -9.48 -4.55 -1.01
N LEU A 59 -9.27 -4.28 -2.30
CA LEU A 59 -9.63 -3.00 -2.92
C LEU A 59 -11.15 -2.77 -2.88
N ILE A 60 -11.57 -1.55 -2.53
CA ILE A 60 -12.97 -1.07 -2.61
C ILE A 60 -13.06 0.03 -3.66
N THR A 61 -12.18 1.03 -3.58
CA THR A 61 -12.18 2.16 -4.51
C THR A 61 -10.74 2.60 -4.76
N VAL A 62 -10.45 2.98 -5.99
CA VAL A 62 -9.16 3.50 -6.40
C VAL A 62 -9.40 4.84 -7.07
N GLU A 63 -8.78 5.89 -6.54
CA GLU A 63 -8.96 7.26 -7.01
C GLU A 63 -7.61 7.79 -7.49
N LYS A 64 -7.55 8.30 -8.73
CA LYS A 64 -6.38 9.07 -9.19
C LYS A 64 -6.41 10.41 -8.47
N LEU A 65 -5.29 10.79 -7.86
CA LEU A 65 -5.08 12.15 -7.38
C LEU A 65 -4.54 12.97 -8.54
N ASP A 66 -5.28 14.01 -8.92
CA ASP A 66 -4.72 15.07 -9.75
C ASP A 66 -3.65 15.80 -8.92
N ALA A 67 -2.53 16.15 -9.56
CA ALA A 67 -1.32 16.65 -8.89
C ALA A 67 -1.56 17.87 -7.98
N GLU A 68 -2.61 18.65 -8.24
CA GLU A 68 -2.98 19.82 -7.44
C GLU A 68 -3.46 19.49 -6.02
N ARG A 69 -3.89 18.25 -5.74
CA ARG A 69 -4.44 17.84 -4.42
C ARG A 69 -3.43 17.21 -3.47
N VAL A 70 -2.16 17.06 -3.87
CA VAL A 70 -1.12 16.41 -3.05
C VAL A 70 -0.35 17.43 -2.16
N ALA A 71 -0.70 18.72 -2.24
CA ALA A 71 0.04 19.82 -1.60
C ALA A 71 -0.65 20.47 -0.38
N GLU A 72 -1.69 19.87 0.20
CA GLU A 72 -2.33 20.31 1.46
C GLU A 72 -2.05 19.40 2.64
#